data_AF-A0A494WRD9-F1
#
_entry.id   AF-A0A494WRD9-F1
#
_cell.length_a   1.000
_cell.length_b   1.000
_cell.length_c   1.000
_cell.angle_alpha   90.00
_cell.angle_beta   90.00
_cell.angle_gamma   90.00
#
_symmetry.space_group_name_H-M   'P 1'
#
loop_
_entity.id
_entity.type
_entity.pdbx_description
1 polymer ?
#
loop_
_entity_poly.entity_id
_entity_poly.type
_entity_poly.pdbx_seq_one_letter_code
_entity_poly.pdbx_strand_id
1 'polypeptide(L)'
;MYLNKEKIKELMQVKAGGNYHEFARQLRIDVAQLHRVLNTQAKAGPKLLGCFMRYCQDNGLDFKQYIFLEEPLHVCNSSQTTVLDTGTEGK
;
A
#
# COMPACT_ATOMS: atom_id res chain seq x y z
N MET A 1 -3.30 -5.01 7.22
CA MET A 1 -3.40 -4.10 6.06
C MET A 1 -4.49 -4.60 5.15
N TYR A 2 -5.32 -3.67 4.67
CA TYR A 2 -6.47 -3.92 3.83
C TYR A 2 -6.28 -3.25 2.49
N LEU A 3 -6.92 -3.84 1.48
CA LEU A 3 -6.99 -3.28 0.14
C LEU A 3 -8.38 -2.73 -0.10
N ASN A 4 -8.44 -1.57 -0.72
CA ASN A 4 -9.65 -1.08 -1.36
C ASN A 4 -9.92 -1.90 -2.63
N LYS A 5 -10.66 -3.00 -2.47
CA LYS A 5 -10.93 -3.94 -3.58
C LYS A 5 -11.65 -3.27 -4.74
N GLU A 6 -12.54 -2.32 -4.46
CA GLU A 6 -13.28 -1.56 -5.48
C GLU A 6 -12.32 -0.69 -6.30
N LYS A 7 -11.49 0.12 -5.65
CA LYS A 7 -10.48 0.96 -6.34
C LYS A 7 -9.49 0.14 -7.15
N ILE A 8 -9.13 -1.06 -6.67
CA ILE A 8 -8.23 -1.94 -7.43
C ILE A 8 -8.93 -2.55 -8.64
N LYS A 9 -10.22 -2.87 -8.55
CA LYS A 9 -11.01 -3.33 -9.70
C LYS A 9 -11.16 -2.20 -10.74
N GLU A 10 -11.39 -0.96 -10.31
CA GLU A 10 -11.37 0.22 -11.20
C GLU A 10 -10.02 0.37 -11.89
N LEU A 11 -8.92 0.27 -11.11
CA LEU A 11 -7.57 0.37 -11.66
C LEU A 11 -7.27 -0.76 -12.65
N MET A 12 -7.70 -1.99 -12.36
CA MET A 12 -7.61 -3.14 -13.27
C MET A 12 -8.39 -2.90 -14.56
N GLN A 13 -9.57 -2.28 -14.47
CA GLN A 13 -10.35 -1.92 -15.65
C GLN A 13 -9.57 -0.92 -16.53
N VAL A 14 -8.97 0.10 -15.93
CA VAL A 14 -8.23 1.15 -16.65
C VAL A 14 -6.91 0.64 -17.23
N LYS A 15 -6.15 -0.18 -16.48
CA LYS A 15 -4.77 -0.57 -16.85
C LYS A 15 -4.67 -1.90 -17.57
N ALA A 16 -5.68 -2.76 -17.46
CA ALA A 16 -5.68 -4.11 -18.03
C ALA A 16 -7.02 -4.48 -18.70
N GLY A 17 -7.94 -3.52 -18.89
CA GLY A 17 -9.24 -3.79 -19.52
C GLY A 17 -10.11 -4.78 -18.73
N GLY A 18 -9.88 -4.91 -17.42
CA GLY A 18 -10.58 -5.86 -16.56
C GLY A 18 -9.99 -7.27 -16.58
N ASN A 19 -8.88 -7.49 -17.28
CA ASN A 19 -8.25 -8.80 -17.40
C ASN A 19 -7.34 -9.10 -16.18
N TYR A 20 -7.72 -10.12 -15.40
CA TYR A 20 -6.97 -10.57 -14.23
C TYR A 20 -5.58 -11.10 -14.56
N HIS A 21 -5.41 -11.80 -15.69
CA HIS A 21 -4.10 -12.34 -16.07
C HIS A 21 -3.13 -11.22 -16.41
N GLU A 22 -3.57 -10.25 -17.22
CA GLU A 22 -2.73 -9.12 -17.59
C GLU A 22 -2.41 -8.24 -16.38
N PHE A 23 -3.39 -7.98 -15.52
CA PHE A 23 -3.13 -7.19 -14.32
C PHE A 23 -2.21 -7.91 -13.33
N ALA A 24 -2.37 -9.21 -13.13
CA ALA A 24 -1.44 -10.00 -12.31
C ALA A 24 -0.02 -10.00 -12.89
N ARG A 25 0.12 -10.04 -14.22
CA ARG A 25 1.42 -9.93 -14.91
C ARG A 25 2.08 -8.57 -14.66
N GLN A 26 1.32 -7.48 -14.77
CA GLN A 26 1.79 -6.14 -14.46
C GLN A 26 2.23 -6.00 -12.99
N LEU A 27 1.48 -6.62 -12.07
CA LEU A 27 1.78 -6.66 -10.63
C LEU A 27 2.88 -7.68 -10.26
N ARG A 28 3.27 -8.56 -11.18
CA ARG A 28 4.23 -9.66 -10.95
C ARG A 28 3.81 -10.62 -9.83
N ILE A 29 2.53 -10.96 -9.79
CA ILE A 29 1.95 -11.92 -8.85
C ILE A 29 1.20 -13.03 -9.58
N ASP A 30 0.86 -14.08 -8.85
CA ASP A 30 0.03 -15.16 -9.40
C ASP A 30 -1.44 -14.71 -9.56
N VAL A 31 -2.08 -15.17 -10.63
CA VAL A 31 -3.47 -14.80 -10.98
C VAL A 31 -4.45 -15.33 -9.93
N ALA A 32 -4.25 -16.54 -9.42
CA ALA A 32 -5.13 -17.11 -8.40
C ALA A 32 -4.99 -16.32 -7.08
N GLN A 33 -3.78 -15.85 -6.76
CA GLN A 33 -3.56 -14.95 -5.62
C GLN A 33 -4.33 -13.62 -5.78
N LEU A 34 -4.24 -12.98 -6.94
CA LEU A 34 -4.98 -11.75 -7.24
C LEU A 34 -6.50 -11.98 -7.17
N HIS A 35 -7.00 -13.01 -7.86
CA HIS A 35 -8.41 -13.34 -7.93
C HIS A 35 -8.99 -13.65 -6.55
N ARG A 36 -8.26 -14.43 -5.73
CA ARG A 36 -8.65 -14.75 -4.35
C ARG A 36 -8.82 -13.48 -3.52
N VAL A 37 -7.87 -12.55 -3.58
CA VAL A 37 -7.91 -11.33 -2.76
C VAL A 37 -9.00 -10.36 -3.22
N LEU A 38 -9.26 -10.23 -4.52
CA LEU A 38 -10.25 -9.29 -5.04
C LEU A 38 -11.71 -9.79 -4.96
N ASN A 39 -11.93 -11.11 -4.92
CA ASN A 39 -13.28 -11.69 -4.99
C ASN A 39 -13.73 -12.42 -3.72
N THR A 40 -12.84 -12.62 -2.75
CA THR A 40 -13.19 -13.25 -1.47
C THR A 40 -12.87 -12.30 -0.31
N GLN A 41 -13.20 -12.70 0.92
CA GLN A 41 -12.81 -11.96 2.13
C GLN A 41 -11.34 -12.19 2.56
N ALA A 42 -10.52 -12.80 1.70
CA ALA A 42 -9.10 -12.97 1.97
C ALA A 42 -8.38 -11.61 2.12
N LYS A 43 -7.54 -11.52 3.15
CA LYS A 43 -6.64 -10.37 3.35
C LYS A 43 -5.43 -10.48 2.42
N ALA A 44 -4.93 -9.33 1.98
CA ALA A 44 -3.70 -9.27 1.19
C ALA A 44 -2.48 -9.55 2.08
N GLY A 45 -1.69 -10.55 1.70
CA GLY A 45 -0.41 -10.83 2.34
C GLY A 45 0.67 -9.79 1.99
N PRO A 46 1.78 -9.76 2.73
CA PRO A 46 2.86 -8.78 2.55
C PRO A 46 3.47 -8.81 1.15
N LYS A 47 3.55 -9.99 0.51
CA LYS A 47 4.04 -10.12 -0.87
C LYS A 47 3.18 -9.33 -1.87
N LEU A 48 1.85 -9.48 -1.81
CA LEU A 48 0.95 -8.76 -2.71
C LEU A 48 1.06 -7.26 -2.47
N LEU A 49 1.02 -6.84 -1.20
CA LEU A 49 1.09 -5.44 -0.82
C LEU A 49 2.40 -4.80 -1.31
N GLY A 50 3.54 -5.45 -1.11
CA GLY A 50 4.84 -4.97 -1.60
C GLY A 50 4.89 -4.84 -3.12
N CYS A 51 4.42 -5.86 -3.84
CA CYS A 51 4.33 -5.83 -5.31
C CYS A 51 3.41 -4.71 -5.80
N PHE A 52 2.25 -4.52 -5.15
CA PHE A 52 1.29 -3.49 -5.53
C PHE A 52 1.81 -2.08 -5.22
N MET A 53 2.44 -1.86 -4.06
CA MET A 53 3.09 -0.60 -3.73
C MET A 53 4.17 -0.26 -4.76
N ARG A 54 4.97 -1.25 -5.16
CA ARG A 54 5.99 -1.05 -6.19
C ARG A 54 5.38 -0.69 -7.54
N TYR A 55 4.33 -1.41 -7.94
CA TYR A 55 3.58 -1.06 -9.15
C TYR A 55 3.04 0.37 -9.12
N CYS A 56 2.49 0.81 -8.00
CA CYS A 56 2.02 2.19 -7.83
C CYS A 56 3.16 3.19 -8.00
N GLN A 57 4.31 2.96 -7.36
CA GLN A 57 5.49 3.82 -7.48
C GLN A 57 5.99 3.89 -8.93
N ASP A 58 6.11 2.75 -9.59
CA ASP A 58 6.58 2.67 -10.99
C ASP A 58 5.60 3.36 -11.97
N ASN A 59 4.33 3.55 -11.59
CA ASN A 59 3.28 4.18 -12.40
C ASN A 59 2.89 5.59 -11.92
N GLY A 60 3.58 6.16 -10.92
CA GLY A 60 3.24 7.48 -10.36
C GLY A 60 1.87 7.54 -9.66
N LEU A 61 1.39 6.41 -9.13
CA LEU A 61 0.11 6.30 -8.41
C LEU A 61 0.33 6.42 -6.89
N ASP A 62 -0.61 7.06 -6.21
CA ASP A 62 -0.61 7.11 -4.75
C ASP A 62 -1.19 5.82 -4.14
N PHE A 63 -0.31 4.95 -3.65
CA PHE A 63 -0.71 3.67 -3.04
C PHE A 63 -1.60 3.85 -1.79
N LYS A 64 -1.58 5.02 -1.13
CA LYS A 64 -2.40 5.30 0.07
C LYS A 64 -3.89 5.33 -0.23
N GLN A 65 -4.28 5.52 -1.49
CA GLN A 65 -5.68 5.45 -1.93
C GLN A 65 -6.21 4.01 -2.01
N TYR A 66 -5.30 3.03 -2.04
CA TYR A 66 -5.62 1.63 -2.24
C TYR A 66 -5.33 0.77 -1.01
N ILE A 67 -4.39 1.15 -0.15
CA ILE A 67 -3.96 0.38 1.02
C ILE A 67 -4.32 1.13 2.30
N PHE A 68 -5.04 0.45 3.19
CA PHE A 68 -5.46 1.00 4.48
C PHE A 68 -5.06 0.12 5.66
N LEU A 69 -4.93 0.75 6.82
CA LEU A 69 -4.85 0.07 8.12
C LEU A 69 -6.25 0.10 8.74
N GLU A 70 -6.70 -1.03 9.28
CA GLU A 70 -7.99 -1.11 9.99
C GLU A 70 -7.93 -0.40 11.34
N GLU A 71 -6.77 -0.45 11.97
CA GLU A 71 -6.49 0.25 13.22
C GLU A 71 -5.19 1.05 13.08
N PRO A 72 -5.12 2.27 13.65
CA PRO A 72 -3.86 3.00 13.73
C PRO A 72 -2.84 2.15 14.49
N LEU A 73 -1.60 2.12 13.99
CA LEU A 73 -0.52 1.42 14.68
C LEU A 73 -0.31 2.05 16.06
N HIS A 74 -0.05 1.21 17.06
CA HIS A 74 0.41 1.68 18.36
C HIS A 74 1.71 2.48 18.16
N VAL A 75 1.71 3.75 18.57
CA VAL A 75 2.85 4.64 18.38
C VAL A 75 3.92 4.26 19.40
N CYS A 76 4.93 3.50 18.95
CA CYS A 76 6.10 3.15 19.76
C CYS A 76 7.28 4.09 19.52
N ASN A 77 7.10 5.21 18.82
CA ASN A 77 8.18 6.17 18.57
C ASN A 77 8.41 7.03 19.82
N SER A 78 8.94 6.42 20.88
CA SER A 78 9.45 7.06 22.08
C SER A 78 10.86 7.60 21.83
N SER A 79 11.02 8.44 20.82
CA SER A 79 12.23 9.24 20.69
C SER A 79 12.10 10.42 21.65
N GLN A 80 12.86 10.38 22.75
CA GLN A 80 13.06 11.50 23.65
C GLN A 80 13.30 12.77 22.83
N THR A 81 12.43 13.77 22.94
CA THR A 81 12.73 15.12 22.50
C THR A 81 13.93 15.58 23.32
N THR A 82 15.09 15.58 22.68
CA THR A 82 16.30 16.24 23.15
C THR A 82 15.96 17.64 23.62
N VAL A 83 16.35 17.90 24.86
CA VAL A 83 16.42 19.21 25.52
C VAL A 83 16.79 20.33 24.53
N LEU A 84 16.02 21.41 24.58
CA LEU A 84 16.39 22.68 23.96
C LEU A 84 17.66 23.19 24.66
N ASP A 85 18.80 23.02 24.01
CA ASP A 85 20.05 23.69 24.38
C ASP A 85 19.88 25.19 24.11
N THR A 86 19.51 25.95 25.14
CA THR A 86 19.47 27.41 25.07
C THR A 86 20.89 27.96 25.17
N GLY A 87 21.64 27.86 24.07
CA GLY A 87 22.83 28.67 23.85
C GLY A 87 22.43 30.13 23.72
N THR A 88 22.60 30.92 24.79
CA THR A 88 22.59 32.38 24.70
C THR A 88 24.02 32.86 24.87
N GLU A 89 24.70 33.08 23.75
CA GLU A 89 25.86 33.96 23.68
C GLU A 89 25.36 35.40 23.80
N GLY A 90 25.80 36.14 24.83
CA GLY A 90 25.27 37.49 25.05
C GLY A 90 25.98 38.31 26.13
N LYS A 91 27.15 38.84 25.74
CA LYS A 91 27.93 39.97 26.29
C LYS A 91 28.67 39.81 27.61
#